data_AF-A0A838J1R7-F1
#
_entry.id   AF-A0A838J1R7-F1
#
_cell.length_a   1.000
_cell.length_b   1.000
_cell.length_c   1.000
_cell.angle_alpha   90.00
_cell.angle_beta   90.00
_cell.angle_gamma   90.00
#
_symmetry.space_group_name_H-M   'P 1'
#
loop_
_entity.id
_entity.type
_entity.pdbx_description
1 polymer ?
#
loop_
_entity_poly.entity_id
_entity_poly.type
_entity_poly.pdbx_seq_one_letter_code
_entity_poly.pdbx_strand_id
1 'polypeptide(L)'
;MKMRYAIAVVLIVLAIEALLLVPALLFTPLGPGVQNYISPPPTPTPRPILTARGTPPPLTAKAAYLLDADTNRMLADVNGEQRLPMASTTKIMTAVIALERGNPDQIVTIKQSD
;
A
#
# COMPACT_ATOMS: atom_id res chain seq x y z
N MET A 1 -31.37 -37.83 -33.49
CA MET A 1 -30.42 -38.74 -32.79
C MET A 1 -28.96 -38.25 -32.85
N LYS A 2 -28.47 -37.72 -33.99
CA LYS A 2 -27.08 -37.22 -34.16
C LYS A 2 -26.65 -36.04 -33.26
N MET A 3 -27.54 -35.09 -32.94
CA MET A 3 -27.20 -33.89 -32.13
C MET A 3 -26.99 -34.18 -30.64
N ARG A 4 -27.69 -35.17 -30.07
CA ARG A 4 -27.52 -35.57 -28.66
C ARG A 4 -26.20 -36.31 -28.44
N TYR A 5 -25.79 -37.13 -29.42
CA TYR A 5 -24.47 -37.78 -29.43
C TYR A 5 -23.34 -36.76 -29.59
N ALA A 6 -23.49 -35.75 -30.44
CA ALA A 6 -22.49 -34.69 -30.60
C ALA A 6 -22.25 -33.93 -29.28
N ILE A 7 -23.32 -33.55 -28.59
CA ILE A 7 -23.22 -32.90 -27.26
C ILE A 7 -22.56 -33.83 -26.24
N ALA A 8 -22.95 -35.11 -26.20
CA ALA A 8 -22.34 -36.08 -25.29
C ALA A 8 -20.83 -36.25 -25.54
N VAL A 9 -20.41 -36.30 -26.81
CA VAL A 9 -18.98 -36.39 -27.17
C VAL A 9 -18.22 -35.14 -26.74
N VAL A 10 -18.76 -33.94 -26.97
CA VAL A 10 -18.13 -32.68 -26.54
C VAL A 10 -17.98 -32.63 -25.01
N LEU A 11 -19.02 -33.03 -24.26
CA LEU A 11 -18.96 -33.06 -22.80
C LEU A 11 -17.94 -34.09 -22.28
N ILE A 12 -17.83 -35.24 -22.94
CA ILE A 12 -16.82 -36.26 -22.59
C ILE A 12 -15.41 -35.74 -22.87
N VAL A 13 -15.18 -35.06 -24.01
CA VAL A 13 -13.87 -34.47 -24.33
C VAL A 13 -13.50 -33.39 -23.31
N LEU A 14 -14.42 -32.49 -22.97
CA LEU A 14 -14.18 -31.45 -21.95
C LEU A 14 -13.91 -32.06 -20.56
N ALA A 15 -14.60 -33.14 -20.19
CA ALA A 15 -14.36 -33.84 -18.93
C ALA A 15 -12.99 -34.53 -18.91
N ILE A 16 -12.56 -35.11 -20.04
CA ILE A 16 -11.23 -35.71 -20.18
C ILE A 16 -10.14 -34.64 -20.11
N GLU A 17 -10.33 -33.49 -20.79
CA GLU A 17 -9.37 -32.37 -20.70
C GLU A 17 -9.24 -31.86 -19.26
N ALA A 18 -10.35 -31.63 -18.56
CA ALA A 18 -10.33 -31.20 -17.16
C ALA A 18 -9.64 -32.25 -16.26
N LEU A 19 -9.90 -33.54 -16.49
CA LEU A 19 -9.30 -34.64 -15.74
C LEU A 19 -7.78 -34.76 -15.97
N LEU A 20 -7.27 -34.35 -17.14
CA LEU A 20 -5.84 -34.34 -17.44
C LEU A 20 -5.14 -33.04 -17.01
N LEU A 21 -5.81 -31.89 -17.15
CA LEU A 21 -5.22 -30.57 -16.86
C LEU A 21 -5.11 -30.30 -15.36
N VAL A 22 -6.10 -30.70 -14.57
CA VAL A 22 -6.12 -30.43 -13.11
C VAL A 22 -5.00 -31.15 -12.36
N PRO A 23 -4.73 -32.47 -12.59
CA PRO A 23 -3.57 -33.12 -12.00
C PRO A 23 -2.25 -32.57 -12.53
N ALA A 24 -2.19 -32.17 -13.81
CA ALA A 24 -0.99 -31.55 -14.36
C ALA A 24 -0.67 -30.22 -13.64
N LEU A 25 -1.68 -29.40 -13.35
CA LEU A 25 -1.51 -28.17 -12.56
C LEU A 25 -1.21 -28.43 -11.08
N LEU A 26 -1.69 -29.53 -10.49
CA LEU A 26 -1.49 -29.80 -9.06
C LEU A 26 -0.22 -30.60 -8.73
N PHE A 27 0.21 -31.49 -9.63
CA PHE A 27 1.28 -32.47 -9.38
C PHE A 27 2.53 -32.27 -10.25
N THR A 28 2.57 -31.23 -11.10
CA THR A 28 3.80 -30.86 -11.85
C THR A 28 4.38 -29.53 -11.36
N PRO A 29 5.69 -29.30 -11.51
CA PRO A 29 6.34 -28.05 -11.12
C PRO A 29 5.85 -26.81 -11.91
N LEU A 30 5.00 -26.97 -12.92
CA LEU A 30 4.39 -25.86 -13.66
C LEU A 30 3.26 -25.17 -12.86
N GLY A 31 2.59 -25.89 -11.96
CA GLY A 31 1.49 -25.38 -11.13
C GLY A 31 1.86 -24.22 -10.21
N PRO A 32 2.87 -24.38 -9.34
CA PRO A 32 3.34 -23.30 -8.46
C PRO A 32 3.81 -22.05 -9.22
N GLY A 33 4.31 -22.22 -10.45
CA GLY A 33 4.69 -21.12 -11.33
C GLY A 33 3.52 -20.22 -11.68
N VAL A 34 2.38 -20.80 -12.10
CA VAL A 34 1.15 -20.06 -12.45
C VAL A 34 0.59 -19.27 -11.26
N GLN A 35 0.65 -19.85 -10.05
CA GLN A 35 0.19 -19.18 -8.83
C GLN A 35 0.98 -17.90 -8.53
N ASN A 36 2.29 -17.89 -8.77
CA ASN A 36 3.13 -16.70 -8.55
C ASN A 36 2.83 -15.56 -9.53
N TYR A 37 2.25 -15.84 -10.70
CA TYR A 37 1.80 -14.82 -11.65
C TYR A 37 0.43 -14.22 -11.27
N ILE A 38 -0.44 -15.01 -10.63
CA ILE A 38 -1.80 -14.59 -10.24
C ILE A 38 -1.79 -13.94 -8.85
N SER A 39 -0.81 -14.29 -8.01
CA SER A 39 -0.63 -13.74 -6.67
C SER A 39 0.86 -13.57 -6.38
N PRO A 40 1.48 -12.49 -6.87
CA PRO A 40 2.87 -12.22 -6.55
C PRO A 40 3.02 -12.09 -5.03
N PRO A 41 4.10 -12.63 -4.43
CA PRO A 41 4.35 -12.46 -3.01
C PRO A 41 4.39 -10.96 -2.67
N PRO A 42 3.82 -10.55 -1.51
CA PRO A 42 3.82 -9.15 -1.12
C PRO A 42 5.26 -8.64 -1.05
N THR A 43 5.52 -7.48 -1.65
CA THR A 43 6.81 -6.79 -1.49
C THR A 43 7.03 -6.56 0.00
N PRO A 44 8.17 -6.97 0.58
CA PRO A 44 8.43 -6.73 2.00
C PRO A 44 8.41 -5.22 2.26
N THR A 45 7.60 -4.79 3.23
CA THR A 45 7.59 -3.40 3.68
C THR A 45 8.99 -3.05 4.19
N PRO A 46 9.65 -2.01 3.64
CA PRO A 46 10.93 -1.56 4.16
C PRO A 46 10.76 -1.23 5.65
N ARG A 47 11.51 -1.90 6.52
CA ARG A 47 11.56 -1.51 7.94
C ARG A 47 12.72 -0.57 8.13
N PRO A 48 12.54 0.63 8.71
CA PRO A 48 13.65 1.50 9.01
C PRO A 48 14.56 0.79 10.02
N ILE A 49 15.76 0.41 9.59
CA ILE A 49 16.83 0.00 10.49
C ILE A 49 17.58 1.29 10.82
N LEU A 50 17.67 1.65 12.10
CA LEU A 50 18.49 2.78 12.53
C LEU A 50 19.97 2.44 12.30
N THR A 51 20.47 2.70 11.09
CA THR A 51 21.86 2.50 10.67
C THR A 51 22.76 3.68 11.03
N ALA A 52 22.18 4.79 11.51
CA ALA A 52 22.94 5.94 11.95
C ALA A 52 23.84 5.56 13.13
N ARG A 53 25.16 5.58 12.91
CA ARG A 53 26.19 5.45 13.94
C ARG A 53 26.95 6.77 14.04
N GLY A 54 27.13 7.28 15.26
CA GLY A 54 27.88 8.51 15.52
C GLY A 54 27.04 9.61 16.16
N THR A 55 27.64 10.79 16.29
CA THR A 55 26.99 11.97 16.87
C THR A 55 26.01 12.57 15.87
N PRO A 56 24.76 12.91 16.27
CA PRO A 56 23.83 13.62 15.42
C PRO A 56 24.43 14.93 14.89
N PRO A 57 24.08 15.37 13.66
CA PRO A 57 24.51 16.68 13.17
C PRO A 57 23.98 17.79 14.10
N PRO A 58 24.71 18.91 14.23
CA PRO A 58 24.27 20.02 15.07
C PRO A 58 22.95 20.59 14.53
N LEU A 59 22.01 20.84 15.44
CA LEU A 59 20.72 21.44 15.13
C LEU A 59 20.75 22.92 15.52
N THR A 60 20.25 23.77 14.62
CA THR A 60 20.02 25.20 14.89
C THR A 60 18.57 25.49 15.32
N ALA A 61 17.68 24.49 15.23
CA ALA A 61 16.28 24.61 15.60
C ALA A 61 16.11 24.71 17.11
N LYS A 62 15.12 25.51 17.55
CA LYS A 62 14.74 25.61 18.98
C LYS A 62 14.12 24.32 19.52
N ALA A 63 13.41 23.60 18.67
CA ALA A 63 12.82 22.31 18.96
C ALA A 63 12.89 21.39 17.73
N ALA A 64 13.03 20.09 17.95
CA ALA A 64 13.01 19.04 16.93
C ALA A 64 12.49 17.73 17.53
N TYR A 65 11.78 16.94 16.73
CA TYR A 65 11.25 15.64 17.13
C TYR A 65 11.37 14.67 15.96
N LEU A 66 11.90 13.47 16.20
CA LEU A 66 12.03 12.43 15.18
C LEU A 66 11.30 11.17 15.64
N LEU A 67 10.37 10.73 14.80
CA LEU A 67 9.48 9.60 15.03
C LEU A 67 9.64 8.57 13.90
N ASP A 68 9.72 7.30 14.26
CA ASP A 68 9.48 6.20 13.32
C ASP A 68 7.98 6.11 13.04
N ALA A 69 7.57 6.42 11.81
CA ALA A 69 6.16 6.49 11.41
C ALA A 69 5.44 5.12 11.45
N ASP A 70 6.15 4.01 11.29
CA ASP A 70 5.55 2.68 11.26
C ASP A 70 5.32 2.13 12.68
N THR A 71 6.29 2.34 13.57
CA THR A 71 6.27 1.82 14.93
C THR A 71 5.79 2.83 15.98
N ASN A 72 5.60 4.08 15.56
CA ASN A 72 5.31 5.22 16.43
C ASN A 72 6.36 5.38 17.55
N ARG A 73 7.60 4.93 17.31
CA ARG A 73 8.70 5.01 18.26
C ARG A 73 9.44 6.32 18.11
N MET A 74 9.58 7.07 19.19
CA MET A 74 10.45 8.24 19.24
C MET A 74 11.93 7.82 19.12
N LEU A 75 12.63 8.46 18.19
CA LEU A 75 14.06 8.24 17.92
C LEU A 75 14.92 9.39 18.44
N ALA A 76 14.39 10.62 18.45
CA ALA A 76 15.04 11.78 19.05
C ALA A 76 14.02 12.82 19.48
N ASP A 77 14.32 13.53 20.57
CA ASP A 77 13.50 14.60 21.11
C ASP A 77 14.41 15.73 21.61
N VAL A 78 14.23 16.93 21.06
CA VAL A 78 14.86 18.17 21.48
C VAL A 78 13.73 19.17 21.71
N ASN A 79 13.26 19.31 22.95
CA ASN A 79 12.14 20.19 23.33
C ASN A 79 10.88 19.99 22.46
N GLY A 80 10.59 18.76 21.99
CA GLY A 80 9.53 18.48 21.02
C GLY A 80 8.12 18.87 21.49
N GLU A 81 7.89 18.82 22.81
CA GLU A 81 6.61 19.21 23.44
C GLU A 81 6.51 20.72 23.76
N GLN A 82 7.57 21.50 23.47
CA GLN A 82 7.55 22.95 23.70
C GLN A 82 6.61 23.64 22.70
N ARG A 83 5.65 24.42 23.21
CA ARG A 83 4.75 25.22 22.37
C ARG A 83 5.52 26.34 21.67
N LEU A 84 5.49 26.33 20.34
CA LEU A 84 6.11 27.33 19.46
C LEU A 84 5.13 27.77 18.36
N PRO A 85 5.30 28.98 17.77
CA PRO A 85 4.53 29.38 16.60
C PRO A 85 4.77 28.43 15.42
N MET A 86 3.69 27.86 14.89
CA MET A 86 3.74 26.83 13.84
C MET A 86 3.93 27.41 12.41
N ALA A 87 3.66 28.70 12.22
CA ALA A 87 3.68 29.34 10.90
C ALA A 87 2.90 28.50 9.86
N SER A 88 3.50 28.19 8.71
CA SER A 88 2.84 27.45 7.63
C SER A 88 2.64 25.96 7.91
N THR A 89 3.20 25.36 8.97
CA THR A 89 2.92 23.93 9.27
C THR A 89 1.47 23.71 9.72
N THR A 90 0.78 24.76 10.17
CA THR A 90 -0.68 24.76 10.41
C THR A 90 -1.48 24.28 9.19
N LYS A 91 -0.96 24.50 7.97
CA LYS A 91 -1.60 24.04 6.73
C LYS A 91 -1.72 22.51 6.64
N ILE A 92 -0.92 21.75 7.37
CA ILE A 92 -1.07 20.29 7.47
C ILE A 92 -2.43 19.95 8.09
N MET A 93 -2.78 20.57 9.23
CA MET A 93 -4.09 20.35 9.87
C MET A 93 -5.24 20.85 9.00
N THR A 94 -5.07 22.00 8.33
CA THR A 94 -6.05 22.51 7.37
C THR A 94 -6.30 21.52 6.23
N ALA A 95 -5.23 20.95 5.66
CA ALA A 95 -5.32 19.96 4.59
C ALA A 95 -6.01 18.67 5.06
N VAL A 96 -5.69 18.17 6.26
CA VAL A 96 -6.37 17.01 6.86
C VAL A 96 -7.88 17.27 6.96
N ILE A 97 -8.29 18.41 7.53
CA ILE A 97 -9.71 18.76 7.64
C ILE A 97 -10.37 18.90 6.26
N ALA A 98 -9.69 19.52 5.30
CA ALA A 98 -10.23 19.69 3.94
C ALA A 98 -10.42 18.36 3.23
N LEU A 99 -9.53 17.38 3.42
CA LEU A 99 -9.64 16.04 2.85
C LEU A 99 -10.70 15.19 3.55
N GLU A 100 -10.82 15.29 4.87
CA GLU A 100 -11.79 14.50 5.65
C GLU A 100 -13.23 15.00 5.50
N ARG A 101 -13.41 16.31 5.37
CA ARG A 101 -14.74 16.95 5.44
C ARG A 101 -15.13 17.71 4.19
N GLY A 102 -14.18 18.05 3.33
CA GLY A 102 -14.42 18.74 2.08
C GLY A 102 -14.59 17.78 0.91
N ASN A 103 -14.77 18.36 -0.27
CA ASN A 103 -14.74 17.64 -1.53
C ASN A 103 -13.57 18.18 -2.38
N PRO A 104 -12.50 17.38 -2.61
CA PRO A 104 -11.33 17.81 -3.37
C PRO A 104 -11.65 18.25 -4.81
N ASP A 105 -12.72 17.74 -5.40
CA ASP A 105 -13.14 18.05 -6.77
C ASP A 105 -14.10 19.24 -6.85
N GLN A 106 -14.50 19.81 -5.70
CA GLN A 106 -15.39 20.95 -5.66
C GLN A 106 -14.66 22.21 -6.16
N ILE A 107 -15.21 22.83 -7.21
CA ILE A 107 -14.78 24.15 -7.64
C ILE A 107 -15.22 25.19 -6.60
N VAL A 108 -14.26 25.93 -6.06
CA VAL A 108 -14.50 27.02 -5.10
C VAL A 108 -14.15 28.35 -5.77
N THR A 109 -15.09 29.30 -5.74
CA THR A 109 -14.85 30.67 -6.21
C THR A 109 -14.19 31.49 -5.10
N ILE A 110 -12.99 32.01 -5.37
CA ILE A 110 -12.22 32.84 -4.44
C ILE A 110 -12.65 34.31 -4.59
N LYS A 111 -12.94 34.98 -3.47
CA LYS A 111 -13.22 36.41 -3.42
C LYS A 111 -11.92 37.17 -3.14
N GLN A 112 -11.88 38.45 -3.51
CA GLN A 112 -10.73 39.31 -3.21
C GLN A 112 -10.44 39.46 -1.70
N SER A 113 -11.44 39.19 -0.86
CA SER A 113 -11.33 39.24 0.60
C SER A 113 -10.75 37.97 1.23
N ASP A 114 -10.63 36.89 0.47
CA ASP A 114 -10.10 35.60 0.92
C ASP A 114 -8.57 35.56 0.80
#